data_AF-I4W7Y9-F1
#
_entry.id   AF-I4W7Y9-F1
#
_cell.length_a   1.000
_cell.length_b   1.000
_cell.length_c   1.000
_cell.angle_alpha   90.00
_cell.angle_beta   90.00
_cell.angle_gamma   90.00
#
_symmetry.space_group_name_H-M   'P 1'
#
loop_
_entity.id
_entity.type
_entity.pdbx_description
1 polymer ?
#
loop_
_entity_poly.entity_id
_entity_poly.type
_entity_poly.pdbx_seq_one_letter_code
_entity_poly.pdbx_strand_id
1 'polypeptide(L)'
;MSNTIELLESIGRNASLRRASPESLSRALDEMGAVDNLKLAAATGDRSYLAQELGNKNNVVNHNGHDGGCDPGDDDAENVPDQDGDEMDTPDNPAR
;
A
#
# COMPACT_ATOMS: atom_id res chain seq x y z
N MET A 1 16.43 26.38 3.48
CA MET A 1 15.34 26.08 2.54
C MET A 1 15.41 24.58 2.29
N SER A 2 14.48 23.83 2.86
CA SER A 2 14.43 22.36 2.71
C SER A 2 14.04 22.02 1.27
N ASN A 3 14.69 21.04 0.66
CA ASN A 3 14.38 20.67 -0.72
C ASN A 3 13.01 19.96 -0.77
N THR A 4 12.18 20.24 -1.79
CA THR A 4 10.83 19.65 -1.94
C THR A 4 10.87 18.12 -1.89
N ILE A 5 11.94 17.51 -2.39
CA ILE A 5 12.17 16.06 -2.33
C ILE A 5 12.37 15.57 -0.88
N GLU A 6 13.17 16.26 -0.07
CA GLU A 6 13.42 15.86 1.33
C GLU A 6 12.16 15.96 2.19
N LEU A 7 11.32 16.96 1.92
CA LEU A 7 9.99 17.11 2.50
C LEU A 7 9.08 15.93 2.15
N LEU A 8 9.00 15.57 0.88
CA LEU A 8 8.21 14.42 0.40
C LEU A 8 8.70 13.10 0.98
N GLU A 9 10.02 12.91 1.08
CA GLU A 9 10.59 11.74 1.75
C GLU A 9 10.27 11.69 3.24
N SER A 10 10.34 12.84 3.93
CA SER A 10 9.99 12.93 5.35
C SER A 10 8.53 12.55 5.59
N ILE A 11 7.63 12.97 4.70
CA ILE A 11 6.21 12.57 4.72
C ILE A 11 6.06 11.08 4.41
N GLY A 12 6.78 10.56 3.41
CA GLY A 12 6.74 9.15 3.03
C GLY A 12 7.25 8.19 4.12
N ARG A 13 8.27 8.61 4.88
CA ARG A 13 8.81 7.85 6.03
C ARG A 13 7.91 7.96 7.26
N ASN A 14 7.23 9.08 7.46
CA ASN A 14 6.37 9.29 8.60
C ASN A 14 4.96 8.72 8.36
N ALA A 15 4.70 7.54 8.91
CA ALA A 15 3.42 6.86 8.78
C ALA A 15 2.22 7.68 9.30
N SER A 16 2.43 8.58 10.26
CA SER A 16 1.40 9.47 10.79
C SER A 16 1.06 10.58 9.79
N LEU A 17 2.05 11.16 9.12
CA LEU A 17 1.82 12.17 8.08
C LEU A 17 1.16 11.57 6.83
N ARG A 18 1.52 10.34 6.48
CA ARG A 18 0.87 9.60 5.38
C ARG A 18 -0.62 9.34 5.60
N ARG A 19 -1.06 9.25 6.87
CA ARG A 19 -2.47 9.04 7.24
C ARG A 19 -3.12 10.29 7.82
N ALA A 20 -2.42 11.41 7.86
CA ALA A 20 -2.93 12.65 8.39
C ALA A 20 -4.07 13.17 7.51
N SER A 21 -5.02 13.90 8.12
CA SER A 21 -6.01 14.63 7.34
C SER A 21 -5.32 15.67 6.45
N PRO A 22 -5.91 16.05 5.31
CA PRO A 22 -5.34 17.07 4.41
C PRO A 22 -4.97 18.37 5.13
N GLU A 23 -5.79 18.81 6.09
CA GLU A 23 -5.55 20.00 6.91
C GLU A 23 -4.35 19.83 7.83
N SER A 24 -4.22 18.67 8.48
CA SER A 24 -3.10 18.36 9.39
C SER A 24 -1.79 18.23 8.61
N LEU A 25 -1.83 17.62 7.42
CA LEU A 25 -0.70 17.51 6.52
C LEU A 25 -0.28 18.89 5.98
N SER A 26 -1.24 19.73 5.57
CA SER A 26 -0.97 21.10 5.12
C SER A 26 -0.33 21.95 6.21
N ARG A 27 -0.76 21.81 7.46
CA ARG A 27 -0.16 22.52 8.60
C ARG A 27 1.27 22.06 8.88
N ALA A 28 1.51 20.74 8.88
CA ALA A 28 2.85 20.20 9.04
C ALA A 28 3.79 20.66 7.91
N LEU A 29 3.28 20.74 6.69
CA LEU A 29 4.01 21.28 5.54
C LEU A 29 4.38 22.75 5.70
N ASP A 30 3.46 23.57 6.23
CA ASP A 30 3.72 24.99 6.52
C ASP A 30 4.82 25.17 7.59
N GLU A 31 4.76 24.37 8.67
CA GLU A 31 5.78 24.35 9.72
C GLU A 31 7.17 23.92 9.21
N MET A 32 7.21 23.05 8.20
CA MET A 32 8.45 22.62 7.54
C MET A 32 8.94 23.59 6.44
N GLY A 33 8.23 24.69 6.21
CA GLY A 33 8.60 25.70 5.20
C GLY A 33 8.37 25.24 3.76
N ALA A 34 7.33 24.43 3.52
CA ALA A 34 6.97 23.96 2.19
C ALA A 34 6.45 25.09 1.28
N VAL A 35 6.73 24.94 -0.01
CA VAL A 35 6.20 25.81 -1.07
C VAL A 35 4.68 25.67 -1.21
N ASP A 36 4.03 26.73 -1.71
CA ASP A 36 2.57 26.80 -1.78
C ASP A 36 1.96 25.69 -2.63
N ASN A 37 2.63 25.29 -3.72
CA ASN A 37 2.18 24.19 -4.57
C ASN A 37 2.16 22.83 -3.84
N LEU A 38 3.10 22.58 -2.92
CA LEU A 38 3.10 21.36 -2.11
C LEU A 38 1.97 21.36 -1.06
N LYS A 39 1.68 22.53 -0.48
CA LYS A 39 0.55 22.72 0.44
C LYS A 39 -0.79 22.52 -0.27
N LEU A 40 -0.94 23.09 -1.46
CA LEU A 40 -2.12 22.89 -2.31
C LEU A 40 -2.28 21.43 -2.74
N ALA A 41 -1.20 20.75 -3.12
CA ALA A 41 -1.23 19.33 -3.43
C ALA A 41 -1.72 18.48 -2.24
N ALA A 42 -1.25 18.78 -1.03
CA ALA A 42 -1.65 18.07 0.19
C ALA A 42 -3.10 18.35 0.59
N ALA A 43 -3.57 19.59 0.41
CA ALA A 43 -4.94 19.99 0.74
C ALA A 43 -5.98 19.43 -0.25
N THR A 44 -5.64 19.40 -1.55
CA THR A 44 -6.56 19.00 -2.62
C THR A 44 -6.41 17.54 -3.04
N GLY A 45 -5.26 16.93 -2.76
CA GLY A 45 -4.87 15.63 -3.33
C GLY A 45 -4.50 15.70 -4.82
N ASP A 46 -4.41 16.89 -5.42
CA ASP A 46 -4.13 17.05 -6.84
C ASP A 46 -2.62 16.99 -7.14
N ARG A 47 -2.22 15.94 -7.87
CA ARG A 47 -0.85 15.71 -8.32
C ARG A 47 -0.34 16.74 -9.33
N SER A 48 -1.22 17.52 -9.94
CA SER A 48 -0.85 18.54 -10.93
C SER A 48 0.01 19.63 -10.31
N TYR A 49 -0.24 19.99 -9.06
CA TYR A 49 0.59 20.95 -8.31
C TYR A 49 2.00 20.39 -8.02
N LEU A 50 2.12 19.08 -7.75
CA LEU A 50 3.43 18.42 -7.62
C LEU A 50 4.20 18.38 -8.94
N ALA A 51 3.49 18.16 -10.05
CA ALA A 51 4.09 18.12 -11.38
C ALA A 51 4.63 19.49 -11.82
N GLN A 52 3.97 20.58 -11.40
CA GLN A 52 4.44 21.94 -11.64
C GLN A 52 5.77 22.22 -10.92
N GLU A 53 5.94 21.73 -9.69
CA GLU A 53 7.15 21.95 -8.88
C GLU A 53 8.31 21.00 -9.22
N LEU A 54 8.01 19.71 -9.44
CA LEU A 54 9.02 18.67 -9.66
C LEU A 54 9.36 18.47 -11.14
N GLY A 55 8.61 19.13 -12.02
CA GLY A 55 8.62 18.94 -13.46
C GLY A 55 7.86 17.67 -13.88
N ASN A 56 7.16 17.76 -15.01
CA ASN A 56 6.50 16.62 -15.68
C ASN A 56 7.54 15.63 -16.23
N LYS A 57 8.19 14.87 -15.36
CA LYS A 57 8.87 13.64 -15.75
C LYS A 57 7.80 12.56 -15.71
N ASN A 58 7.27 12.19 -16.88
CA ASN A 58 6.47 10.98 -17.01
C ASN A 58 7.31 9.81 -16.47
N ASN A 59 7.07 9.42 -15.23
CA ASN A 59 7.61 8.19 -14.68
C ASN A 59 6.77 7.06 -15.28
N VAL A 60 7.01 6.78 -16.57
CA VAL A 60 6.47 5.58 -17.21
C VAL A 60 7.19 4.44 -16.54
N VAL A 61 6.60 3.92 -15.47
CA VAL A 61 6.97 2.62 -14.94
C VAL A 61 6.70 1.68 -16.09
N ASN A 62 7.76 1.23 -16.76
CA ASN A 62 7.66 0.14 -17.71
C ASN A 62 7.24 -1.07 -16.89
N HIS A 63 5.93 -1.28 -16.78
CA HIS A 63 5.35 -2.55 -16.36
C HIS A 63 5.65 -3.55 -17.49
N ASN A 64 6.93 -3.92 -17.60
CA ASN A 64 7.35 -5.11 -18.32
C ASN A 64 6.64 -6.24 -17.56
N GLY A 65 5.51 -6.67 -18.12
CA GLY A 65 4.59 -7.60 -17.47
C GLY A 65 5.35 -8.79 -16.94
N HIS A 66 5.39 -8.91 -15.61
CA HIS A 66 5.54 -10.19 -14.96
C HIS A 66 4.12 -10.67 -14.60
N ASP A 67 3.33 -10.83 -15.65
CA ASP A 67 2.22 -11.78 -15.70
C ASP A 67 2.81 -13.03 -16.35
N GLY A 68 2.72 -14.18 -15.70
CA GLY A 68 3.31 -15.41 -16.24
C GLY A 68 3.69 -16.44 -15.18
N GLY A 69 2.73 -16.78 -14.32
CA GLY A 69 2.88 -17.88 -13.36
C GLY A 69 1.53 -18.43 -12.89
N CYS A 70 0.50 -18.39 -13.73
CA CYS A 70 -0.58 -19.36 -13.59
C CYS A 70 -0.03 -20.67 -14.16
N ASP A 71 0.38 -21.59 -13.30
CA ASP A 71 0.54 -22.99 -13.67
C ASP A 71 -0.87 -23.62 -13.70
N PRO A 72 -1.41 -23.98 -14.87
CA PRO A 72 -2.66 -24.70 -14.97
C PRO A 72 -2.33 -26.14 -15.33
N GLY A 73 -1.88 -26.91 -14.34
CA GLY A 73 -1.90 -28.36 -14.45
C GLY A 73 -0.70 -29.02 -13.81
N ASP A 74 -0.88 -29.44 -12.56
CA ASP A 74 -0.43 -30.76 -12.12
C ASP A 74 -1.42 -31.24 -11.04
N ASP A 75 -2.44 -31.96 -11.51
CA ASP A 75 -3.07 -33.05 -10.77
C ASP A 75 -1.95 -34.02 -10.29
N ASP A 76 -2.16 -34.65 -9.13
CA ASP A 76 -1.33 -35.70 -8.52
C ASP A 76 -0.06 -35.29 -7.75
N ALA A 77 -0.26 -34.88 -6.48
CA ALA A 77 0.67 -35.24 -5.41
C ALA A 77 -0.03 -35.32 -4.04
N GLU A 78 -0.58 -36.50 -3.76
CA GLU A 78 -0.86 -37.08 -2.43
C GLU A 78 -0.07 -36.43 -1.28
N ASN A 79 -0.75 -35.60 -0.47
CA ASN A 79 -0.25 -35.20 0.84
C ASN A 79 -1.42 -34.96 1.81
N VAL A 80 -2.03 -36.06 2.24
CA VAL A 80 -2.66 -36.11 3.56
C VAL A 80 -1.79 -37.02 4.43
N PRO A 81 -1.02 -36.47 5.40
CA PRO A 81 -0.44 -37.31 6.41
C PRO A 81 -1.58 -37.84 7.29
N ASP A 82 -1.76 -39.17 7.30
CA ASP A 82 -2.61 -39.88 8.26
C ASP A 82 -2.25 -39.42 9.68
N GLN A 83 -3.10 -38.60 10.29
CA GLN A 83 -3.02 -38.33 11.72
C GLN A 83 -3.67 -39.51 12.44
N ASP A 84 -2.83 -40.44 12.86
CA ASP A 84 -3.15 -41.37 13.94
C ASP A 84 -3.44 -40.55 15.21
N GLY A 85 -4.66 -40.61 15.75
CA GLY A 85 -5.00 -39.90 16.98
C GLY A 85 -6.45 -40.00 17.42
N ASP A 86 -6.70 -41.00 18.25
CA ASP A 86 -7.75 -41.08 19.28
C ASP A 86 -9.22 -41.32 18.87
N GLU A 87 -9.53 -42.61 18.89
CA GLU A 87 -10.74 -43.23 19.46
C GLU A 87 -11.51 -42.32 20.45
N MET A 88 -12.65 -41.77 20.01
CA MET A 88 -13.72 -41.32 20.90
C MET A 88 -15.03 -41.98 20.50
N ASP A 89 -15.37 -42.96 21.31
CA ASP A 89 -16.64 -43.66 21.45
C ASP A 89 -17.82 -42.68 21.63
N THR A 90 -18.77 -42.72 20.66
CA THR A 90 -20.26 -42.55 20.68
C THR A 90 -20.94 -41.47 21.60
N PRO A 91 -22.19 -40.98 21.33
CA PRO A 91 -23.26 -41.67 20.61
C PRO A 91 -24.18 -40.89 19.66
N ASP A 92 -24.75 -41.72 18.76
CA ASP A 92 -26.12 -41.73 18.25
C ASP A 92 -27.04 -40.57 18.69
N ASN A 93 -27.47 -39.75 17.73
CA ASN A 93 -28.73 -39.04 17.85
C ASN A 93 -29.45 -39.02 16.48
N PRO A 94 -30.58 -39.73 16.33
CA PRO A 94 -31.28 -39.82 15.06
C PRO A 94 -32.01 -38.51 14.75
N ALA A 95 -31.95 -38.09 13.49
CA ALA A 95 -32.82 -37.06 12.99
C ALA A 95 -34.27 -37.57 12.95
N ARG A 96 -35.17 -36.77 13.56
CA ARG A 96 -36.63 -36.66 13.32
C ARG A 96 -37.57 -37.23 14.39
#